data_AF-A0A484MU19-F1
#
_entry.id   AF-A0A484MU19-F1
#
_cell.length_a   1.000
_cell.length_b   1.000
_cell.length_c   1.000
_cell.angle_alpha   90.00
_cell.angle_beta   90.00
_cell.angle_gamma   90.00
#
_symmetry.space_group_name_H-M   'P 1'
#
loop_
_entity.id
_entity.type
_entity.pdbx_description
1 polymer ?
#
loop_
_entity_poly.entity_id
_entity_poly.type
_entity_poly.pdbx_seq_one_letter_code
_entity_poly.pdbx_strand_id
1 'polypeptide(L)'
;MMLVRKEFAGMPCSSEYTVKEGYKWLAGNQSRVEWAELVWNKTSVPKHQFIAWLIWRGRLLTKDRLSGFLPIDPTCIMCTKEKETVDHLFCSCPFAVDIFLNVSGFIQFDLTSCSIAELGQKPKEGKNKKDRCFIAACIAICCYYIWKARNAKQHNKEMTKESTLKAIVEQISFISINK
;
A
#
# COMPACT_ATOMS: atom_id res chain seq x y z
N MET A 1 5.87 -22.24 36.87
CA MET A 1 5.84 -20.88 36.29
C MET A 1 7.24 -20.40 35.89
N MET A 2 8.02 -21.11 35.04
CA MET A 2 9.30 -20.61 34.45
C MET A 2 9.76 -21.45 33.23
N LEU A 3 8.90 -21.69 32.23
CA LEU A 3 9.36 -22.35 30.99
C LEU A 3 10.08 -21.37 30.02
N VAL A 4 9.88 -20.07 30.22
CA VAL A 4 10.35 -19.01 29.30
C VAL A 4 11.75 -18.47 29.67
N ARG A 5 12.28 -18.80 30.87
CA ARG A 5 13.55 -18.21 31.35
C ARG A 5 14.76 -18.57 30.49
N LYS A 6 14.72 -19.75 29.84
CA LYS A 6 15.75 -20.18 28.89
C LYS A 6 15.74 -19.34 27.60
N GLU A 7 14.57 -18.87 27.19
CA GLU A 7 14.44 -18.06 25.96
C GLU A 7 15.13 -16.71 26.11
N PHE A 8 15.16 -16.14 27.31
CA PHE A 8 15.79 -14.85 27.61
C PHE A 8 17.24 -14.95 28.10
N ALA A 9 17.88 -16.13 28.03
CA ALA A 9 19.22 -16.35 28.56
C ALA A 9 20.31 -15.47 27.91
N GLY A 10 20.08 -15.01 26.67
CA GLY A 10 20.97 -14.10 25.94
C GLY A 10 20.62 -12.62 26.08
N MET A 11 19.64 -12.25 26.91
CA MET A 11 19.28 -10.85 27.13
C MET A 11 20.30 -10.18 28.05
N PRO A 12 20.84 -9.00 27.69
CA PRO A 12 21.70 -8.24 28.60
C PRO A 12 20.94 -7.92 29.90
N CYS A 13 21.46 -8.39 31.03
CA CYS A 13 20.95 -7.98 32.35
C CYS A 13 21.51 -6.61 32.70
N SER A 14 20.81 -5.55 32.31
CA SER A 14 20.97 -4.22 32.92
C SER A 14 20.47 -4.23 34.36
N SER A 15 20.92 -3.27 35.17
CA SER A 15 20.46 -3.11 36.57
C SER A 15 18.96 -2.81 36.67
N GLU A 16 18.37 -2.25 35.61
CA GLU A 16 16.94 -2.01 35.47
C GLU A 16 16.44 -2.54 34.12
N TYR A 17 15.49 -3.48 34.15
CA TYR A 17 14.81 -3.95 32.94
C TYR A 17 13.78 -2.92 32.50
N THR A 18 13.83 -2.51 31.23
CA THR A 18 12.72 -1.78 30.59
C THR A 18 12.04 -2.62 29.51
N VAL A 19 10.72 -2.46 29.36
CA VAL A 19 9.93 -3.10 28.28
C VAL A 19 10.51 -2.76 26.90
N LYS A 20 11.06 -1.55 26.74
CA LYS A 20 11.70 -1.08 25.51
C LYS A 20 12.94 -1.89 25.16
N GLU A 21 13.81 -2.18 26.12
CA GLU A 21 15.03 -2.98 25.92
C GLU A 21 14.70 -4.44 25.66
N GLY A 22 13.76 -5.02 26.43
CA GLY A 22 13.26 -6.36 26.19
C GLY A 22 12.68 -6.52 24.79
N TYR A 23 11.85 -5.57 24.34
CA TYR A 23 11.30 -5.58 22.99
C TYR A 23 12.38 -5.44 21.91
N LYS A 24 13.34 -4.53 22.07
CA LYS A 24 14.45 -4.38 21.10
C LYS A 24 15.31 -5.63 21.00
N TRP A 25 15.60 -6.26 22.14
CA TRP A 25 16.37 -7.50 22.17
C TRP A 25 15.61 -8.64 21.49
N LEU A 26 14.32 -8.82 21.80
CA LEU A 26 13.44 -9.80 21.14
C LEU A 26 13.31 -9.54 19.64
N ALA A 27 13.21 -8.28 19.24
CA ALA A 27 13.12 -7.89 17.84
C ALA A 27 14.44 -8.12 17.08
N GLY A 28 15.59 -8.14 17.75
CA GLY A 28 16.90 -8.26 17.11
C GLY A 28 17.23 -7.08 16.19
N ASN A 29 18.21 -7.30 15.29
CA ASN A 29 18.61 -6.27 14.33
C ASN A 29 17.59 -6.21 13.18
N GLN A 30 16.76 -5.17 13.16
CA GLN A 30 15.73 -4.97 12.14
C GLN A 30 16.20 -3.92 11.12
N SER A 31 16.42 -4.35 9.88
CA SER A 31 16.62 -3.43 8.78
C SER A 31 15.33 -2.69 8.47
N ARG A 32 15.43 -1.38 8.19
CA ARG A 32 14.28 -0.60 7.74
C ARG A 32 13.79 -1.14 6.40
N VAL A 33 12.55 -1.58 6.35
CA VAL A 33 11.90 -2.05 5.12
C VAL A 33 11.80 -0.92 4.09
N GLU A 34 12.03 -1.23 2.81
CA GLU A 34 12.10 -0.23 1.74
C GLU A 34 10.80 0.57 1.58
N TRP A 35 9.65 -0.09 1.76
CA TRP A 35 8.33 0.54 1.61
C TRP A 35 7.97 1.47 2.78
N ALA A 36 8.77 1.54 3.85
CA ALA A 36 8.41 2.30 5.04
C ALA A 36 8.19 3.79 4.74
N GLU A 37 9.01 4.41 3.89
CA GLU A 37 8.85 5.84 3.54
C GLU A 37 7.73 6.10 2.54
N LEU A 38 7.46 5.13 1.68
CA LEU A 38 6.33 5.15 0.76
C LEU A 38 5.01 5.14 1.53
N VAL A 39 4.89 4.30 2.55
CA VAL A 39 3.67 4.18 3.36
C VAL A 39 3.59 5.26 4.43
N TRP A 40 4.64 5.44 5.23
CA TRP A 40 4.63 6.29 6.42
C TRP A 40 5.29 7.65 6.14
N ASN A 41 4.49 8.56 5.57
CA ASN A 41 4.87 9.95 5.32
C ASN A 41 3.77 10.90 5.82
N LYS A 42 4.11 12.18 6.01
CA LYS A 42 3.17 13.18 6.53
C LYS A 42 2.15 13.67 5.49
N THR A 43 2.40 13.41 4.20
CA THR A 43 1.57 13.89 3.09
C THR A 43 0.37 12.97 2.83
N SER A 44 0.52 11.68 3.12
CA SER A 44 -0.51 10.67 2.90
C SER A 44 -1.54 10.66 4.03
N VAL A 45 -2.82 10.61 3.67
CA VAL A 45 -3.93 10.49 4.64
C VAL A 45 -3.89 9.10 5.29
N PRO A 46 -4.13 8.96 6.62
CA PRO A 46 -4.01 7.68 7.33
C PRO A 46 -4.77 6.50 6.70
N LYS A 47 -5.98 6.73 6.19
CA LYS A 47 -6.77 5.67 5.53
C LYS A 47 -6.11 5.15 4.24
N HIS A 48 -5.39 6.00 3.50
CA HIS A 48 -4.63 5.61 2.31
C HIS A 48 -3.37 4.85 2.72
N GLN A 49 -2.68 5.30 3.78
CA GLN A 49 -1.50 4.62 4.33
C GLN A 49 -1.82 3.21 4.79
N PHE A 50 -2.97 3.00 5.43
CA PHE A 50 -3.37 1.67 5.87
C PHE A 50 -3.54 0.69 4.71
N ILE A 51 -4.19 1.11 3.62
CA ILE A 51 -4.33 0.27 2.42
C ILE A 51 -2.98 0.04 1.73
N ALA A 52 -2.17 1.09 1.59
CA ALA A 52 -0.80 0.96 1.07
C ALA A 52 0.01 -0.06 1.90
N TRP A 53 0.00 0.06 3.22
CA TRP A 53 0.67 -0.88 4.12
C TRP A 53 0.26 -2.34 3.86
N LEU A 54 -1.04 -2.61 3.69
CA LEU A 54 -1.54 -3.95 3.36
C LEU A 54 -1.06 -4.45 1.99
N ILE A 55 -0.98 -3.56 1.00
CA ILE A 55 -0.47 -3.87 -0.35
C ILE A 55 1.00 -4.28 -0.27
N TRP A 56 1.87 -3.44 0.30
CA TRP A 56 3.31 -3.72 0.38
C TRP A 56 3.67 -4.86 1.33
N ARG A 57 2.78 -5.21 2.27
CA ARG A 57 2.91 -6.43 3.09
C ARG A 57 2.39 -7.68 2.38
N GLY A 58 1.78 -7.56 1.20
CA GLY A 58 1.08 -8.64 0.53
C GLY A 58 -0.11 -9.19 1.33
N ARG A 59 -0.68 -8.39 2.24
CA ARG A 59 -1.74 -8.80 3.18
C ARG A 59 -3.13 -8.32 2.79
N LEU A 60 -3.27 -7.65 1.65
CA LEU A 60 -4.58 -7.26 1.13
C LEU A 60 -5.39 -8.52 0.73
N LEU A 61 -6.70 -8.52 1.02
CA LEU A 61 -7.60 -9.66 0.76
C LEU A 61 -8.06 -9.71 -0.71
N THR A 62 -7.12 -9.83 -1.64
CA THR A 62 -7.43 -10.10 -3.05
C THR A 62 -8.07 -11.48 -3.22
N LYS A 63 -8.78 -11.72 -4.31
CA LYS A 63 -9.38 -13.05 -4.57
C LYS A 63 -8.34 -14.15 -4.68
N ASP A 64 -7.16 -13.86 -5.24
CA ASP A 64 -6.04 -14.81 -5.25
C ASP A 64 -5.71 -15.29 -3.82
N ARG A 65 -5.54 -14.35 -2.88
CA ARG A 65 -5.27 -14.68 -1.47
C ARG A 65 -6.44 -15.41 -0.80
N LEU A 66 -7.67 -14.95 -1.04
CA LEU A 66 -8.87 -15.55 -0.45
C LEU A 66 -9.14 -16.96 -0.98
N SER A 67 -8.79 -17.25 -2.24
CA SER A 67 -8.97 -18.58 -2.86
C SER A 67 -8.15 -19.68 -2.17
N GLY A 68 -7.08 -19.31 -1.44
CA GLY A 68 -6.35 -20.24 -0.58
C GLY A 68 -7.09 -20.68 0.69
N PHE A 69 -8.16 -19.99 1.06
CA PHE A 69 -8.94 -20.26 2.28
C PHE A 69 -10.42 -20.57 2.00
N LEU A 70 -10.94 -20.16 0.85
CA LEU A 70 -12.34 -20.28 0.46
C LEU A 70 -12.46 -20.78 -0.98
N PRO A 71 -13.47 -21.61 -1.32
CA PRO A 71 -13.69 -22.08 -2.68
C PRO A 71 -14.34 -20.98 -3.54
N ILE A 72 -13.56 -19.97 -3.93
CA ILE A 72 -14.02 -18.84 -4.73
C ILE A 72 -13.26 -18.75 -6.06
N ASP A 73 -13.89 -18.17 -7.08
CA ASP A 73 -13.23 -17.83 -8.34
C ASP A 73 -12.20 -16.70 -8.13
N PRO A 74 -10.90 -16.95 -8.40
CA PRO A 74 -9.84 -15.98 -8.21
C PRO A 74 -9.79 -14.90 -9.31
N THR A 75 -10.67 -14.93 -10.31
CA THR A 75 -10.68 -13.96 -11.42
C THR A 75 -10.99 -12.56 -10.93
N CYS A 76 -10.20 -11.59 -11.40
CA CYS A 76 -10.34 -10.17 -11.12
C CYS A 76 -11.71 -9.66 -11.51
N ILE A 77 -12.48 -9.16 -10.54
CA ILE A 77 -13.84 -8.68 -10.78
C ILE A 77 -13.86 -7.41 -11.63
N MET A 78 -12.76 -6.65 -11.65
CA MET A 78 -12.68 -5.40 -12.41
C MET A 78 -12.63 -5.66 -13.91
N CYS A 79 -11.75 -6.55 -14.36
CA CYS A 79 -11.50 -6.80 -15.78
C CYS A 79 -12.08 -8.12 -16.31
N THR A 80 -12.45 -9.06 -15.42
CA THR A 80 -12.99 -10.40 -15.71
C THR A 80 -12.15 -11.24 -16.68
N LYS A 81 -10.82 -11.03 -16.70
CA LYS A 81 -9.88 -11.67 -17.66
C LYS A 81 -8.76 -12.46 -17.01
N GLU A 82 -8.16 -11.94 -15.94
CA GLU A 82 -6.98 -12.52 -15.28
C GLU A 82 -7.23 -12.75 -13.79
N LYS A 83 -6.33 -13.49 -13.14
CA LYS A 83 -6.34 -13.73 -11.70
C LYS A 83 -6.14 -12.42 -10.92
N GLU A 84 -6.93 -12.20 -9.86
CA GLU A 84 -6.82 -11.02 -8.99
C GLU A 84 -5.63 -11.14 -8.03
N THR A 85 -4.41 -11.07 -8.55
CA THR A 85 -3.21 -10.86 -7.73
C THR A 85 -3.09 -9.38 -7.33
N VAL A 86 -2.22 -9.07 -6.38
CA VAL A 86 -1.95 -7.66 -6.01
C VAL A 86 -1.34 -6.90 -7.20
N ASP A 87 -0.35 -7.49 -7.87
CA ASP A 87 0.25 -6.89 -9.07
C ASP A 87 -0.78 -6.69 -10.18
N HIS A 88 -1.65 -7.68 -10.43
CA HIS A 88 -2.70 -7.51 -11.43
C HIS A 88 -3.64 -6.37 -11.02
N LEU A 89 -4.18 -6.40 -9.81
CA LEU A 89 -5.20 -5.43 -9.40
C LEU A 89 -4.72 -3.97 -9.46
N PHE A 90 -3.44 -3.71 -9.19
CA PHE A 90 -2.91 -2.34 -9.12
C PHE A 90 -2.02 -1.94 -10.30
N CYS A 91 -1.44 -2.88 -11.06
CA CYS A 91 -0.42 -2.55 -12.05
C CYS A 91 -0.78 -2.99 -13.48
N SER A 92 -1.46 -4.13 -13.68
CA SER A 92 -1.80 -4.62 -15.04
C SER A 92 -3.29 -4.69 -15.36
N CYS A 93 -4.19 -4.56 -14.37
CA CYS A 93 -5.62 -4.50 -14.61
C CYS A 93 -5.95 -3.28 -15.49
N PRO A 94 -6.68 -3.44 -16.60
CA PRO A 94 -7.01 -2.32 -17.50
C PRO A 94 -7.65 -1.13 -16.78
N PHE A 95 -8.48 -1.39 -15.76
CA PHE A 95 -9.06 -0.33 -14.92
C PHE A 95 -7.97 0.45 -14.17
N ALA A 96 -7.04 -0.24 -13.51
CA ALA A 96 -5.97 0.40 -12.75
C ALA A 96 -4.99 1.15 -13.66
N VAL A 97 -4.61 0.54 -14.79
CA VAL A 97 -3.74 1.16 -15.81
C VAL A 97 -4.32 2.49 -16.28
N ASP A 98 -5.61 2.52 -16.63
CA ASP A 98 -6.28 3.74 -17.08
C ASP A 98 -6.31 4.82 -15.97
N ILE A 99 -6.55 4.42 -14.71
CA ILE A 99 -6.45 5.34 -13.56
C ILE A 99 -5.03 5.92 -13.44
N PHE A 100 -4.00 5.08 -13.46
CA PHE A 100 -2.62 5.54 -13.33
C PHE A 100 -2.17 6.43 -14.49
N LEU A 101 -2.59 6.14 -15.72
CA LEU A 101 -2.31 7.00 -16.89
C LEU A 101 -2.93 8.40 -16.73
N ASN A 102 -4.21 8.48 -16.36
CA ASN A 102 -4.90 9.75 -16.16
C ASN A 102 -4.26 10.57 -15.03
N VAL A 103 -3.93 9.92 -13.91
CA VAL A 103 -3.26 10.58 -12.79
C VAL A 103 -1.86 11.03 -13.18
N SER A 104 -1.11 10.21 -13.93
CA SER A 104 0.22 10.56 -14.41
C SER A 104 0.20 11.81 -15.28
N GLY A 105 -0.78 11.93 -16.18
CA GLY A 105 -1.03 13.13 -16.95
C GLY A 105 -1.41 14.33 -16.09
N PHE A 106 -2.22 14.13 -15.04
CA PHE A 106 -2.61 15.21 -14.13
C PHE A 106 -1.43 15.78 -13.32
N ILE A 107 -0.55 14.90 -12.80
CA ILE A 107 0.59 15.31 -11.95
C ILE A 107 1.89 15.53 -12.73
N GLN A 108 1.89 15.28 -14.05
CA GLN A 108 3.07 15.37 -14.93
C GLN A 108 4.24 14.49 -14.46
N PHE A 109 3.93 13.27 -13.99
CA PHE A 109 4.90 12.28 -13.52
C PHE A 109 4.36 10.87 -13.77
N ASP A 110 5.15 10.00 -14.39
CA ASP A 110 4.72 8.64 -14.73
C ASP A 110 4.63 7.70 -13.51
N LEU A 111 3.42 7.31 -13.17
CA LEU A 111 3.10 6.35 -12.13
C LEU A 111 2.78 4.95 -12.67
N THR A 112 2.86 4.72 -13.98
CA THR A 112 2.63 3.38 -14.52
C THR A 112 3.76 2.43 -14.11
N SER A 113 3.41 1.16 -13.89
CA SER A 113 4.36 0.13 -13.43
C SER A 113 3.80 -1.24 -13.79
N CYS A 114 4.68 -2.25 -13.92
CA CYS A 114 4.30 -3.64 -14.17
C CYS A 114 4.16 -4.47 -12.87
N SER A 115 4.62 -3.94 -11.73
CA SER A 115 4.52 -4.60 -10.42
C SER A 115 4.43 -3.61 -9.26
N ILE A 116 3.95 -4.06 -8.10
CA ILE A 116 3.97 -3.30 -6.84
C ILE A 116 5.38 -2.96 -6.39
N ALA A 117 6.35 -3.83 -6.69
CA ALA A 117 7.75 -3.60 -6.39
C ALA A 117 8.25 -2.37 -7.15
N GLU A 118 8.02 -2.32 -8.46
CA GLU A 118 8.38 -1.19 -9.33
C GLU A 118 7.62 0.08 -8.94
N LEU A 119 6.30 -0.02 -8.72
CA LEU A 119 5.47 1.10 -8.26
C LEU A 119 6.01 1.68 -6.95
N GLY A 120 6.52 0.84 -6.05
CA GLY A 120 7.15 1.26 -4.80
C GLY A 120 8.49 1.98 -4.96
N GLN A 121 9.14 1.88 -6.11
CA GLN A 121 10.39 2.60 -6.41
C GLN A 121 10.14 4.00 -6.98
N LYS A 122 8.99 4.25 -7.61
CA LYS A 122 8.63 5.55 -8.22
C LYS A 122 8.88 6.77 -7.32
N PRO A 123 8.59 6.76 -5.99
CA PRO A 123 8.92 7.89 -5.14
C PRO A 123 10.40 8.26 -5.11
N LYS A 124 11.32 7.31 -5.36
CA LYS A 124 12.78 7.57 -5.34
C LYS A 124 13.23 8.46 -6.50
N GLU A 125 12.44 8.55 -7.57
CA GLU A 125 12.70 9.41 -8.74
C GLU A 125 12.38 10.89 -8.46
N GLY A 126 11.74 11.20 -7.34
CA GLY A 126 11.45 12.59 -6.93
C GLY A 126 12.73 13.37 -6.59
N LYS A 127 12.82 14.61 -7.12
CA LYS A 127 14.02 15.47 -7.05
C LYS A 127 14.44 15.81 -5.61
N ASN A 128 13.47 15.96 -4.72
CA ASN A 128 13.70 16.30 -3.32
C ASN A 128 12.72 15.55 -2.41
N LYS A 129 12.94 15.60 -1.09
CA LYS A 129 12.09 14.89 -0.11
C LYS A 129 10.60 15.24 -0.22
N LYS A 130 10.25 16.49 -0.55
CA LYS A 130 8.85 16.90 -0.71
C LYS A 130 8.23 16.23 -1.93
N ASP A 131 8.95 16.14 -3.04
CA ASP A 131 8.49 15.47 -4.26
C ASP A 131 8.33 13.97 -4.04
N ARG A 132 9.29 13.33 -3.35
CA ARG A 132 9.18 11.90 -3.00
C ARG A 132 7.95 11.60 -2.15
N CYS A 133 7.69 12.41 -1.12
CA CYS A 133 6.48 12.27 -0.29
C CYS A 133 5.19 12.52 -1.09
N PHE A 134 5.21 13.46 -2.03
CA PHE A 134 4.05 13.75 -2.88
C PHE A 134 3.75 12.58 -3.83
N ILE A 135 4.75 12.06 -4.52
CA ILE A 135 4.62 10.87 -5.39
C ILE A 135 4.10 9.68 -4.58
N ALA A 136 4.67 9.43 -3.40
CA ALA A 136 4.21 8.39 -2.49
C ALA A 136 2.74 8.56 -2.09
N ALA A 137 2.31 9.79 -1.80
CA ALA A 137 0.91 10.09 -1.48
C ALA A 137 -0.03 9.87 -2.67
N CYS A 138 0.36 10.28 -3.88
CA CYS A 138 -0.41 10.03 -5.11
C CYS A 138 -0.60 8.53 -5.35
N ILE A 139 0.46 7.73 -5.19
CA ILE A 139 0.39 6.27 -5.29
C ILE A 139 -0.57 5.69 -4.24
N ALA A 140 -0.46 6.13 -2.98
CA ALA A 140 -1.34 5.66 -1.91
C ALA A 140 -2.81 6.04 -2.16
N ILE A 141 -3.09 7.24 -2.69
CA ILE A 141 -4.43 7.68 -3.09
C ILE A 141 -4.97 6.77 -4.21
N CYS A 142 -4.20 6.55 -5.28
CA CYS A 142 -4.62 5.69 -6.39
C CYS A 142 -4.94 4.27 -5.91
N CYS A 143 -4.03 3.67 -5.14
CA CYS A 143 -4.22 2.34 -4.56
C CYS A 143 -5.48 2.27 -3.69
N TYR A 144 -5.72 3.27 -2.84
CA TYR A 144 -6.92 3.32 -2.02
C TYR A 144 -8.21 3.38 -2.85
N TYR A 145 -8.27 4.24 -3.87
CA TYR A 145 -9.48 4.39 -4.67
C TYR A 145 -9.71 3.23 -5.65
N ILE A 146 -8.65 2.60 -6.17
CA ILE A 146 -8.75 1.34 -6.92
C ILE A 146 -9.33 0.24 -6.03
N TRP A 147 -8.80 0.10 -4.82
CA TRP A 147 -9.31 -0.87 -3.84
C TRP A 147 -10.77 -0.58 -3.46
N LYS A 148 -11.12 0.69 -3.27
CA LYS A 148 -12.49 1.13 -2.99
C LYS A 148 -13.44 0.82 -4.15
N ALA A 149 -13.04 1.08 -5.39
CA ALA A 149 -13.82 0.79 -6.60
C ALA A 149 -14.10 -0.72 -6.71
N ARG A 150 -13.03 -1.51 -6.54
CA ARG A 150 -13.11 -2.97 -6.58
C ARG A 150 -14.04 -3.52 -5.52
N ASN A 151 -13.95 -3.02 -4.28
CA ASN A 151 -14.83 -3.48 -3.20
C ASN A 151 -16.28 -3.04 -3.40
N ALA A 152 -16.51 -1.84 -3.97
CA ALA A 152 -17.85 -1.45 -4.37
C ALA A 152 -18.43 -2.49 -5.34
N LYS A 153 -17.70 -2.81 -6.41
CA LYS A 153 -18.11 -3.81 -7.41
C LYS A 153 -18.36 -5.19 -6.80
N GLN A 154 -17.51 -5.65 -5.89
CA GLN A 154 -17.67 -6.92 -5.17
C GLN A 154 -18.94 -6.98 -4.33
N HIS A 155 -19.43 -5.85 -3.82
CA HIS A 155 -20.62 -5.76 -2.99
C HIS A 155 -21.84 -5.21 -3.76
N ASN A 156 -21.89 -5.41 -5.07
CA ASN A 156 -22.97 -4.95 -5.96
C ASN A 156 -23.27 -3.45 -5.84
N LYS A 157 -22.23 -2.65 -5.54
CA LYS A 157 -22.25 -1.19 -5.62
C LYS A 157 -21.43 -0.78 -6.83
N GLU A 158 -21.76 0.36 -7.42
CA GLU A 158 -21.03 0.86 -8.57
C GLU A 158 -20.24 2.11 -8.23
N MET A 159 -18.96 2.13 -8.60
CA MET A 159 -18.13 3.31 -8.61
C MET A 159 -17.49 3.37 -9.99
N THR A 160 -17.96 4.30 -10.81
CA THR A 160 -17.48 4.44 -12.18
C THR A 160 -16.03 4.90 -12.22
N LYS A 161 -15.36 4.71 -13.35
CA LYS A 161 -14.00 5.23 -13.56
C LYS A 161 -13.95 6.74 -13.34
N GLU A 162 -14.93 7.47 -13.85
CA GLU A 162 -15.03 8.92 -13.78
C GLU A 162 -15.17 9.40 -12.34
N SER A 163 -16.04 8.75 -11.55
CA SER A 163 -16.20 9.08 -10.13
C SER A 163 -14.95 8.74 -9.31
N THR A 164 -14.25 7.67 -9.68
CA THR A 164 -12.97 7.26 -9.07
C THR A 164 -11.89 8.31 -9.35
N LEU A 165 -11.72 8.70 -10.62
CA LEU A 165 -10.76 9.73 -11.04
C LEU A 165 -11.04 11.07 -10.38
N LYS A 166 -12.30 11.51 -10.39
CA LYS A 166 -12.71 12.75 -9.74
C LYS A 166 -12.30 12.78 -8.27
N ALA A 167 -12.60 11.71 -7.54
CA ALA A 167 -12.25 11.64 -6.12
C ALA A 167 -10.72 11.57 -5.87
N ILE A 168 -9.95 10.94 -6.77
CA ILE A 168 -8.49 10.95 -6.71
C ILE A 168 -7.96 12.37 -6.94
N VAL A 169 -8.40 13.05 -7.99
CA VAL A 169 -7.95 14.40 -8.35
C VAL A 169 -8.29 15.41 -7.25
N GLU A 170 -9.49 15.33 -6.66
CA GLU A 170 -9.88 16.16 -5.51
C GLU A 170 -8.93 15.97 -4.32
N GLN A 171 -8.57 14.72 -3.99
CA GLN A 171 -7.63 14.42 -2.92
C GLN A 171 -6.20 14.89 -3.24
N ILE A 172 -5.73 14.71 -4.48
CA ILE A 172 -4.41 15.20 -4.92
C ILE A 172 -4.35 16.73 -4.86
N SER A 173 -5.43 17.41 -5.26
CA SER A 173 -5.54 18.87 -5.20
C SER A 173 -5.49 19.35 -3.74
N PHE A 174 -6.21 18.67 -2.84
CA PHE A 174 -6.19 19.00 -1.42
C PHE A 174 -4.79 18.86 -0.79
N ILE A 175 -4.04 17.80 -1.08
CA ILE A 175 -2.67 17.65 -0.55
C ILE A 175 -1.68 18.63 -1.18
N SER A 176 -1.96 19.12 -2.40
CA SER A 176 -1.14 20.13 -3.09
C SER A 176 -1.33 21.52 -2.52
N ILE A 177 -2.54 21.86 -2.07
CA ILE A 177 -2.89 23.18 -1.51
C ILE A 177 -2.40 23.34 -0.06
N ASN A 178 -2.48 22.28 0.76
CA ASN A 178 -2.09 22.33 2.18
C ASN A 178 -0.56 22.18 2.39
N LYS A 179 0.24 22.76 1.49
CA LYS A 179 1.69 22.57 1.38
C LYS A 179 2.47 23.82 1.79
#